data_AF-A0A0C3EJ33-F1
#
_entry.id   AF-A0A0C3EJ33-F1
#
_cell.length_a   1.000
_cell.length_b   1.000
_cell.length_c   1.000
_cell.angle_alpha   90.00
_cell.angle_beta   90.00
_cell.angle_gamma   90.00
#
_symmetry.space_group_name_H-M   'P 1'
#
loop_
_entity.id
_entity.type
_entity.pdbx_description
1 polymer ?
#
loop_
_entity_poly.entity_id
_entity_poly.type
_entity_poly.pdbx_seq_one_letter_code
_entity_poly.pdbx_strand_id
1 'polypeptide(L)'
;MLQRGTSKRQFSRDDVMRAVAEFIVCDNQSLAVANKPAFRNCLVAMRPNANKADIPSSHDISTFIHNSFVDFLQNLKSRIQVSLFILLKLVV
;
A
#
# COMPACT_ATOMS: atom_id res chain seq x y z
N MET A 1 5.78 19.44 -8.86
CA MET A 1 4.46 20.10 -8.73
C MET A 1 3.73 19.49 -7.54
N LEU A 2 3.40 20.29 -6.52
CA LEU A 2 2.61 19.82 -5.38
C LEU A 2 1.15 19.66 -5.82
N GLN A 3 0.62 18.43 -5.77
CA GLN A 3 -0.80 18.21 -6.03
C GLN A 3 -1.61 18.80 -4.86
N ARG A 4 -2.51 19.74 -5.18
CA ARG A 4 -3.40 20.39 -4.21
C ARG A 4 -4.44 19.37 -3.74
N GLY A 5 -4.39 18.98 -2.46
CA GLY A 5 -5.39 18.09 -1.87
C GLY A 5 -6.75 18.78 -1.74
N THR A 6 -7.77 18.22 -2.38
CA THR A 6 -9.17 18.60 -2.20
C THR A 6 -9.81 17.69 -1.13
N SER A 7 -10.56 18.29 -0.20
CA SER A 7 -11.21 17.68 0.98
C SER A 7 -10.27 17.31 2.15
N LYS A 8 -10.67 17.63 3.39
CA LYS A 8 -10.00 17.19 4.63
C LYS A 8 -10.20 15.68 4.78
N ARG A 9 -9.42 14.88 4.04
CA ARG A 9 -9.42 13.42 4.18
C ARG A 9 -9.02 13.10 5.62
N GLN A 10 -9.93 12.47 6.35
CA GLN A 10 -9.63 12.03 7.70
C GLN A 10 -8.50 11.02 7.62
N PHE A 11 -7.53 11.15 8.52
CA PHE A 11 -6.39 10.26 8.53
C PHE A 11 -6.79 8.82 8.75
N SER A 12 -6.20 7.95 7.95
CA SER A 12 -6.20 6.51 8.16
C SER A 12 -4.76 6.03 8.22
N ARG A 13 -4.48 5.13 9.16
CA ARG A 13 -3.20 4.41 9.19
C ARG A 13 -2.98 3.64 7.89
N ASP A 14 -4.02 3.06 7.32
CA ASP A 14 -3.95 2.32 6.07
C ASP A 14 -3.57 3.22 4.89
N ASP A 15 -3.97 4.49 4.90
CA ASP A 15 -3.57 5.45 3.88
C ASP A 15 -2.07 5.76 3.97
N VAL A 16 -1.50 5.85 5.18
CA VAL A 16 -0.05 6.00 5.36
C VAL A 16 0.69 4.76 4.87
N MET A 17 0.21 3.57 5.26
CA MET A 17 0.79 2.30 4.82
C MET A 17 0.81 2.21 3.29
N ARG A 18 -0.32 2.54 2.64
CA ARG A 18 -0.44 2.57 1.18
C ARG A 18 0.51 3.59 0.55
N ALA A 19 0.52 4.83 1.02
CA ALA A 19 1.36 5.89 0.45
C ALA A 19 2.86 5.58 0.58
N VAL A 20 3.29 5.04 1.73
CA VAL A 20 4.69 4.63 1.93
C VAL A 20 5.03 3.40 1.09
N ALA A 21 4.11 2.43 0.95
CA ALA A 21 4.32 1.28 0.07
C ALA A 21 4.43 1.69 -1.40
N GLU A 22 3.56 2.58 -1.88
CA GLU A 22 3.62 3.15 -3.24
C GLU A 22 4.93 3.90 -3.46
N PHE A 23 5.32 4.77 -2.54
CA PHE A 23 6.62 5.45 -2.59
C PHE A 23 7.79 4.45 -2.70
N ILE A 24 7.77 3.37 -1.91
CA ILE A 24 8.86 2.38 -1.94
C ILE A 24 8.88 1.59 -3.24
N VAL A 25 7.72 1.10 -3.70
CA VAL A 25 7.62 0.22 -4.86
C VAL A 25 7.73 0.99 -6.17
N CYS A 26 7.00 2.10 -6.31
CA CYS A 26 6.93 2.86 -7.57
C CYS A 26 8.19 3.70 -7.81
N ASP A 27 8.82 4.24 -6.75
CA ASP A 27 10.05 5.03 -6.88
C ASP A 27 11.32 4.19 -6.64
N ASN A 28 11.21 2.85 -6.67
CA ASN A 28 12.32 1.89 -6.49
C ASN A 28 13.21 2.22 -5.28
N GLN A 29 12.61 2.57 -4.16
CA GLN A 29 13.34 2.87 -2.93
C GLN A 29 13.70 1.59 -2.20
N SER A 30 14.75 1.64 -1.38
CA SER A 30 15.04 0.56 -0.44
C SER A 30 13.94 0.46 0.62
N LEU A 31 13.48 -0.76 0.93
CA LEU A 31 12.56 -1.02 2.03
C LEU A 31 13.08 -0.48 3.39
N ALA A 32 14.40 -0.41 3.55
CA ALA A 32 15.05 0.14 4.75
C ALA A 32 14.74 1.62 4.99
N VAL A 33 14.30 2.36 3.96
CA VAL A 33 13.93 3.78 4.07
C VAL A 33 12.80 3.99 5.08
N ALA A 34 11.85 3.05 5.20
CA ALA A 34 10.76 3.14 6.19
C ALA A 34 11.28 3.21 7.65
N ASN A 35 12.44 2.59 7.93
CA ASN A 35 13.07 2.64 9.26
C ASN A 35 14.07 3.79 9.42
N LYS A 36 14.38 4.56 8.36
CA LYS A 36 15.36 5.65 8.43
C LYS A 36 14.84 6.78 9.34
N PRO A 37 15.59 7.19 10.38
CA PRO A 37 15.13 8.22 11.31
C PRO A 37 14.71 9.52 10.63
N ALA A 38 15.49 9.99 9.65
CA ALA A 38 15.17 11.19 8.88
C ALA A 38 13.82 11.08 8.15
N PHE A 39 13.53 9.93 7.54
CA PHE A 39 12.27 9.69 6.85
C PHE A 39 11.09 9.67 7.84
N ARG A 40 11.24 8.95 8.96
CA ARG A 40 10.22 8.91 10.02
C ARG A 40 9.97 10.29 10.63
N ASN A 41 11.02 11.09 10.81
CA ASN A 41 10.90 12.48 11.27
C ASN A 41 10.11 13.34 10.27
N CYS A 42 10.28 13.14 8.96
CA CYS A 42 9.45 13.81 7.95
C CYS A 42 7.97 13.42 8.10
N LEU A 43 7.66 12.14 8.33
CA LEU A 43 6.28 11.69 8.58
C LEU A 43 5.68 12.33 9.84
N VAL A 44 6.46 12.41 10.93
CA VAL A 44 6.06 13.13 12.16
C VAL A 44 5.88 14.62 11.91
N ALA A 45 6.76 15.27 11.15
CA ALA A 45 6.65 16.70 10.84
C ALA A 45 5.40 17.00 10.00
N MET A 46 5.06 16.11 9.07
CA MET A 46 3.81 16.19 8.28
C MET A 46 2.56 15.96 9.14
N ARG A 47 2.68 15.24 10.27
CA ARG A 47 1.59 14.99 11.22
C ARG A 47 2.11 14.92 12.66
N PRO A 48 2.21 16.07 13.36
CA PRO A 48 2.81 16.13 14.70
C PRO A 48 2.11 15.26 15.75
N ASN A 49 0.82 14.98 15.57
CA ASN A 49 0.02 14.14 16.47
C ASN A 49 0.03 12.65 16.07
N ALA A 50 0.90 12.22 15.16
CA ALA A 50 1.06 10.80 14.82
C ALA A 50 1.68 10.05 16.00
N ASN A 51 1.05 8.95 16.41
CA ASN A 51 1.63 8.06 17.40
C ASN A 51 2.67 7.14 16.75
N LYS A 52 3.53 6.52 17.56
CA LYS A 52 4.52 5.53 17.05
C LYS A 52 3.88 4.41 16.23
N ALA A 53 2.65 4.01 16.59
CA ALA A 53 1.89 2.98 15.88
C ALA A 53 1.36 3.44 14.51
N ASP A 54 1.30 4.75 14.26
CA ASP A 54 0.88 5.34 12.99
C ASP A 54 2.03 5.41 11.98
N ILE A 55 3.27 5.29 12.44
CA ILE A 55 4.47 5.39 11.62
C ILE A 55 4.92 3.97 11.26
N PRO A 56 4.83 3.59 9.97
CA PRO A 56 5.16 2.24 9.56
C PRO A 56 6.65 1.95 9.72
N SER A 57 6.97 0.72 10.12
CA SER A 57 8.31 0.16 10.03
C SER A 57 8.54 -0.52 8.67
N SER A 58 9.79 -0.85 8.35
CA SER A 58 10.10 -1.67 7.17
C SER A 58 9.38 -3.03 7.19
N HIS A 59 9.18 -3.62 8.37
CA HIS A 59 8.41 -4.86 8.51
C HIS A 59 6.95 -4.65 8.12
N ASP A 60 6.31 -3.61 8.68
CA ASP A 60 4.91 -3.29 8.38
C ASP A 60 4.69 -3.09 6.88
N ILE A 61 5.57 -2.35 6.22
CA ILE A 61 5.48 -2.12 4.77
C ILE A 61 5.72 -3.41 3.97
N SER A 62 6.71 -4.22 4.36
CA SER A 62 6.96 -5.51 3.71
C SER A 62 5.75 -6.43 3.76
N THR A 63 5.16 -6.58 4.96
CA THR A 63 3.96 -7.38 5.16
C THR A 63 2.78 -6.83 4.36
N PHE A 64 2.60 -5.50 4.33
CA PHE A 64 1.54 -4.87 3.57
C PHE A 64 1.67 -5.13 2.06
N ILE A 65 2.88 -4.99 1.51
CA ILE A 65 3.17 -5.29 0.10
C ILE A 65 2.92 -6.76 -0.20
N HIS A 66 3.42 -7.66 0.65
CA HIS A 66 3.23 -9.11 0.50
C HIS A 66 1.76 -9.48 0.48
N ASN A 67 0.98 -9.02 1.47
CA ASN A 67 -0.45 -9.32 1.56
C ASN A 67 -1.21 -8.75 0.37
N SER A 68 -0.91 -7.50 -0.03
CA SER A 68 -1.53 -6.87 -1.21
C SER A 68 -1.26 -7.67 -2.49
N PHE A 69 -0.04 -8.21 -2.63
CA PHE A 69 0.32 -9.05 -3.77
C PHE A 69 -0.38 -10.42 -3.74
N VAL A 70 -0.46 -11.05 -2.57
CA VAL A 70 -1.19 -12.31 -2.37
C VAL A 70 -2.68 -12.13 -2.72
N ASP A 71 -3.31 -11.06 -2.22
CA ASP A 71 -4.70 -10.73 -2.50
C ASP A 71 -4.91 -10.50 -4.00
N PHE A 72 -3.99 -9.78 -4.66
CA PHE A 72 -4.02 -9.59 -6.10
C PHE A 72 -3.98 -10.93 -6.86
N LEU A 73 -3.05 -11.82 -6.51
CA LEU A 73 -2.93 -13.14 -7.16
C LEU A 73 -4.17 -14.01 -6.94
N GLN A 74 -4.74 -14.01 -5.74
CA GLN A 74 -5.96 -14.76 -5.44
C GLN A 74 -7.14 -14.24 -6.27
N ASN A 75 -7.32 -12.91 -6.33
CA ASN A 75 -8.35 -12.29 -7.16
C ASN A 75 -8.15 -12.58 -8.65
N LEU A 76 -6.90 -12.53 -9.13
CA LEU A 76 -6.57 -12.85 -10.51
C LEU A 76 -6.92 -14.30 -10.85
N LYS A 77 -6.54 -15.25 -9.97
CA LYS A 77 -6.88 -16.67 -10.12
C LYS A 77 -8.39 -16.87 -10.20
N SER A 78 -9.15 -16.27 -9.28
CA SER A 78 -10.62 -16.35 -9.26
C SER A 78 -11.22 -15.85 -10.58
N ARG A 79 -10.77 -14.69 -11.08
CA ARG A 79 -11.25 -14.12 -12.35
C ARG A 79 -10.96 -15.02 -13.56
N ILE A 80 -9.77 -15.61 -13.61
CA ILE A 80 -9.39 -16.55 -14.68
C ILE A 80 -10.28 -17.80 -14.62
N GLN A 81 -10.50 -18.36 -13.43
CA GLN A 81 -11.35 -19.55 -13.24
C GLN A 81 -12.80 -19.29 -13.65
N VAL A 82 -13.38 -18.15 -13.24
CA VAL A 82 -14.74 -17.75 -13.63
C VAL A 82 -14.84 -17.59 -15.15
N SER A 83 -13.85 -16.95 -15.77
CA SER A 83 -13.82 -16.75 -17.23
C SER A 83 -13.77 -18.07 -17.99
N LEU A 84 -12.95 -19.02 -17.53
CA LEU A 84 -12.85 -20.36 -18.13
C LEU A 84 -14.16 -21.14 -17.97
N PHE A 85 -14.79 -21.09 -16.80
CA PHE A 85 -16.06 -21.75 -16.54
C PHE A 85 -17.19 -21.21 -17.45
N ILE A 86 -17.28 -19.89 -17.61
CA ILE A 86 -18.25 -19.26 -18.51
C ILE A 86 -18.00 -19.71 -19.95
N LEU A 87 -16.74 -19.72 -20.41
CA LEU A 87 -16.40 -20.12 -21.76
C LEU A 87 -16.77 -21.59 -22.04
N LEU A 88 -16.49 -22.49 -21.10
CA LEU A 88 -16.89 -23.90 -21.20
C LEU A 88 -18.41 -24.07 -21.25
N LYS A 89 -19.18 -23.26 -20.52
CA LYS A 89 -20.64 -23.28 -20.56
C LYS A 89 -21.28 -22.67 -21.81
N LEU A 90 -20.56 -21.87 -22.57
CA LEU A 90 -21.06 -21.30 -23.84
C LEU A 90 -20.77 -22.20 -25.05
N VAL A 91 -19.80 -23.11 -24.92
CA VAL A 91 -19.39 -24.03 -25.99
C VAL A 91 -20.14 -25.38 -25.92
N VAL A 92 -20.72 -25.72 -24.78
CA VAL A 92 -21.55 -26.93 -24.54
C VAL A 92 -23.01 -26.53 -24.49
#